data_AF-A0A251ULU5-F1
#
_entry.id   AF-A0A251ULU5-F1
#
_cell.length_a   1.000
_cell.length_b   1.000
_cell.length_c   1.000
_cell.angle_alpha   90.00
_cell.angle_beta   90.00
_cell.angle_gamma   90.00
#
_symmetry.space_group_name_H-M   'P 1'
#
loop_
_entity.id
_entity.type
_entity.pdbx_description
1 polymer ?
#
loop_
_entity_poly.entity_id
_entity_poly.type
_entity_poly.pdbx_seq_one_letter_code
_entity_poly.pdbx_strand_id
1 'polypeptide(L)'
;MENPSSYVHSNIAGFVNLLEICKIANPQPAIVCASSSSVYGLNTKIPFSEKDRTNQPASLYAATKKAGEEITHTYNHICGLSLTGLQFLLFNGPIWRIFFSLFHKDILKGKVIPVFEAANDRTARTAARRLLKVKVRRMVMKLPRNGDVSFTHANISLVRREFGYRPTTDLQTGLKKFVRWYVSYYGAGKKSDQ
;
A
#
# COMPACT_ATOMS: atom_id res chain seq x y z
N MET A 1 -10.41 16.11 -2.62
CA MET A 1 -9.00 15.88 -2.94
C MET A 1 -8.22 17.06 -2.40
N GLU A 2 -7.23 16.84 -1.55
CA GLU A 2 -6.46 17.91 -0.92
C GLU A 2 -5.07 17.98 -1.56
N ASN A 3 -4.63 19.19 -1.93
CA ASN A 3 -3.31 19.50 -2.50
C ASN A 3 -2.83 18.59 -3.66
N PRO A 4 -3.50 18.58 -4.82
CA PRO A 4 -3.12 17.74 -5.97
C PRO A 4 -1.70 17.99 -6.48
N SER A 5 -1.21 19.23 -6.40
CA SER A 5 0.13 19.62 -6.85
C SER A 5 1.24 18.87 -6.12
N SER A 6 1.03 18.54 -4.84
CA SER A 6 2.02 17.76 -4.07
C SER A 6 2.30 16.38 -4.66
N TYR A 7 1.29 15.71 -5.21
CA TYR A 7 1.45 14.40 -5.84
C TYR A 7 2.26 14.51 -7.12
N VAL A 8 1.97 15.51 -7.96
CA VAL A 8 2.71 15.72 -9.22
C VAL A 8 4.15 16.11 -8.92
N HIS A 9 4.36 17.06 -8.01
CA HIS A 9 5.69 17.52 -7.64
C HIS A 9 6.53 16.38 -7.05
N SER A 10 6.00 15.64 -6.07
CA SER A 10 6.74 14.57 -5.39
C SER A 10 6.92 13.33 -6.25
N ASN A 11 5.86 12.84 -6.90
CA ASN A 11 5.91 11.53 -7.60
C ASN A 11 6.44 11.64 -9.02
N ILE A 12 6.31 12.80 -9.68
CA ILE A 12 6.72 12.99 -11.07
C ILE A 12 7.98 13.84 -11.13
N ALA A 13 7.91 15.11 -10.75
CA ALA A 13 9.05 16.03 -10.89
C ALA A 13 10.26 15.56 -10.06
N GLY A 14 10.04 15.20 -8.79
CA GLY A 14 11.08 14.66 -7.93
C GLY A 14 11.67 13.36 -8.47
N PHE A 15 10.85 12.49 -9.06
CA PHE A 15 11.32 11.24 -9.65
C PHE A 15 12.18 11.46 -10.90
N VAL A 16 11.76 12.34 -11.81
CA VAL A 16 12.54 12.72 -13.00
C VAL A 16 13.89 13.33 -12.61
N ASN A 17 13.90 14.21 -11.59
CA ASN A 17 15.15 14.80 -11.09
C ASN A 17 16.15 13.73 -10.62
N LEU A 18 15.68 12.68 -9.93
CA LEU A 18 16.55 11.57 -9.52
C LEU A 18 17.08 10.79 -10.73
N LEU A 19 16.24 10.51 -11.72
CA LEU A 19 16.65 9.79 -12.94
C LEU A 19 17.69 10.58 -13.74
N GLU A 20 17.55 11.90 -13.83
CA GLU A 20 18.52 12.77 -14.50
C GLU A 20 19.91 12.72 -13.84
N ILE A 21 19.96 12.67 -12.51
CA ILE A 21 21.22 12.49 -11.77
C ILE A 21 21.78 11.09 -11.97
N CYS A 22 20.95 10.05 -11.93
CA CYS A 22 21.39 8.67 -12.15
C CYS A 22 21.93 8.46 -13.58
N LYS A 23 21.36 9.14 -14.58
CA LYS A 23 21.79 9.07 -15.98
C LYS A 23 23.25 9.46 -16.17
N ILE A 24 23.71 10.50 -15.46
CA ILE A 24 25.08 11.02 -15.56
C ILE A 24 26.05 10.36 -14.57
N ALA A 25 25.56 9.58 -13.62
CA ALA A 25 26.38 8.89 -12.65
C ALA A 25 27.23 7.80 -13.33
N ASN A 26 28.48 7.64 -12.86
CA ASN A 26 29.40 6.61 -13.35
C ASN A 26 30.04 5.85 -12.18
N PRO A 27 29.82 4.52 -12.04
CA PRO A 27 28.92 3.71 -12.86
C PRO A 27 27.46 4.10 -12.67
N GLN A 28 26.64 3.92 -13.71
CA GLN A 28 25.19 4.13 -13.60
C GLN A 28 24.61 3.14 -12.57
N PRO A 29 23.80 3.61 -11.60
CA PRO A 29 23.22 2.74 -10.60
C PRO A 29 22.08 1.89 -11.18
N ALA A 30 21.89 0.69 -10.63
CA ALA A 30 20.64 -0.04 -10.79
C ALA A 30 19.56 0.59 -9.89
N ILE A 31 18.38 0.83 -10.43
CA ILE A 31 17.31 1.57 -9.78
C ILE A 31 16.09 0.67 -9.62
N VAL A 32 15.54 0.63 -8.41
CA VAL A 32 14.28 -0.05 -8.11
C VAL A 32 13.21 1.01 -7.85
N CYS A 33 12.22 1.08 -8.73
CA CYS A 33 11.12 2.03 -8.65
C CYS A 33 9.93 1.43 -7.89
N ALA A 34 9.48 2.12 -6.84
CA ALA A 34 8.30 1.72 -6.08
C ALA A 34 7.00 2.23 -6.76
N SER A 35 6.40 1.36 -7.57
CA SER A 35 5.02 1.50 -8.07
C SER A 35 4.03 0.99 -7.02
N SER A 36 2.74 0.94 -7.36
CA SER A 36 1.67 0.56 -6.45
C SER A 36 0.60 -0.23 -7.17
N SER A 37 -0.03 -1.19 -6.49
CA SER A 37 -1.21 -1.87 -7.01
C SER A 37 -2.39 -0.93 -7.32
N SER A 38 -2.35 0.34 -6.91
CA SER A 38 -3.34 1.34 -7.30
C SER A 38 -3.36 1.62 -8.81
N VAL A 39 -2.30 1.29 -9.55
CA VAL A 39 -2.24 1.45 -11.02
C VAL A 39 -3.30 0.62 -11.75
N TYR A 40 -3.76 -0.49 -11.15
CA TYR A 40 -4.87 -1.27 -11.68
C TYR A 40 -6.22 -0.53 -11.61
N GLY A 41 -6.31 0.53 -10.80
CA GLY A 41 -7.42 1.49 -10.85
C GLY A 41 -8.80 0.85 -10.76
N LEU A 42 -9.63 1.09 -11.77
CA LEU A 42 -11.00 0.60 -11.85
C LEU A 42 -11.13 -0.83 -12.42
N ASN A 43 -10.01 -1.53 -12.64
CA ASN A 43 -10.02 -2.89 -13.15
C ASN A 43 -10.69 -3.85 -12.15
N THR A 44 -11.63 -4.66 -12.64
CA THR A 44 -12.40 -5.62 -11.84
C THR A 44 -11.82 -7.04 -11.91
N LYS A 45 -10.88 -7.31 -12.82
CA LYS A 45 -10.25 -8.62 -12.97
C LYS A 45 -9.37 -8.91 -11.75
N ILE A 46 -9.58 -10.08 -11.15
CA ILE A 46 -8.75 -10.60 -10.06
C ILE A 46 -8.36 -12.06 -10.34
N PRO A 47 -7.13 -12.49 -9.95
CA PRO A 47 -6.05 -11.67 -9.43
C PRO A 47 -5.44 -10.76 -10.51
N PHE A 48 -4.96 -9.58 -10.11
CA PHE A 48 -4.25 -8.65 -10.99
C PHE A 48 -2.94 -9.26 -11.49
N SER A 49 -2.67 -9.09 -12.77
CA SER A 49 -1.40 -9.43 -13.41
C SER A 49 -0.77 -8.18 -14.01
N GLU A 50 0.56 -8.16 -14.08
CA GLU A 50 1.35 -7.10 -14.71
C GLU A 50 1.01 -6.88 -16.19
N LYS A 51 0.34 -7.85 -16.82
CA LYS A 51 -0.19 -7.75 -18.19
C LYS A 51 -1.55 -7.07 -18.29
N ASP A 52 -2.22 -6.83 -17.17
CA ASP A 52 -3.54 -6.21 -17.16
C ASP A 52 -3.44 -4.72 -17.48
N ARG A 53 -4.51 -4.19 -18.09
CA ARG A 53 -4.58 -2.77 -18.44
C ARG A 53 -4.64 -1.89 -17.19
N THR A 54 -3.91 -0.79 -17.24
CA THR A 54 -3.73 0.18 -16.13
C THR A 54 -4.05 1.62 -16.56
N ASN A 55 -4.79 1.79 -17.66
CA ASN A 55 -5.13 3.09 -18.25
C ASN A 55 -6.40 3.74 -17.67
N GLN A 56 -6.98 3.19 -16.60
CA GLN A 56 -8.17 3.72 -15.93
C GLN A 56 -7.91 3.94 -14.42
N PRO A 57 -7.06 4.91 -14.06
CA PRO A 57 -6.69 5.15 -12.66
C PRO A 57 -7.90 5.64 -11.85
N ALA A 58 -8.08 5.07 -10.65
CA ALA A 58 -9.17 5.46 -9.74
C ALA A 58 -8.88 6.75 -8.94
N SER A 59 -7.64 7.26 -8.97
CA SER A 59 -7.22 8.46 -8.23
C SER A 59 -6.00 9.14 -8.88
N LEU A 60 -5.71 10.39 -8.54
CA LEU A 60 -4.48 11.05 -9.00
C LEU A 60 -3.22 10.34 -8.51
N TYR A 61 -3.23 9.80 -7.29
CA TYR A 61 -2.12 8.98 -6.81
C TYR A 61 -1.87 7.79 -7.74
N ALA A 62 -2.92 7.05 -8.12
CA ALA A 62 -2.81 5.96 -9.09
C ALA A 62 -2.28 6.45 -10.45
N ALA A 63 -2.79 7.58 -10.94
CA ALA A 63 -2.33 8.18 -12.19
C ALA A 63 -0.84 8.55 -12.14
N THR A 64 -0.36 9.19 -11.05
CA THR A 64 1.06 9.54 -10.91
C THR A 64 1.96 8.32 -10.78
N LYS A 65 1.51 7.27 -10.08
CA LYS A 65 2.27 6.00 -10.02
C LYS A 65 2.35 5.33 -11.37
N LYS A 66 1.25 5.35 -12.15
CA LYS A 66 1.26 4.81 -13.51
C LYS A 66 2.16 5.64 -14.44
N ALA A 67 2.09 6.96 -14.38
CA ALA A 67 3.00 7.83 -15.12
C ALA A 67 4.48 7.56 -14.77
N GLY A 68 4.80 7.29 -13.50
CA GLY A 68 6.13 6.86 -13.09
C GLY A 68 6.61 5.58 -13.79
N GLU A 69 5.73 4.59 -14.03
CA GLU A 69 6.08 3.39 -14.80
C GLU A 69 6.40 3.71 -16.26
N GLU A 70 5.61 4.56 -16.90
CA GLU A 70 5.84 4.99 -18.29
C GLU A 70 7.15 5.78 -18.41
N ILE A 71 7.40 6.72 -17.50
CA ILE A 71 8.66 7.48 -17.43
C ILE A 71 9.84 6.52 -17.26
N THR A 72 9.73 5.55 -16.36
CA THR A 72 10.77 4.53 -16.13
C THR A 72 11.08 3.78 -17.43
N HIS A 73 10.04 3.33 -18.16
CA HIS A 73 10.21 2.65 -19.43
C HIS A 73 10.94 3.53 -20.46
N THR A 74 10.55 4.79 -20.59
CA THR A 74 11.19 5.75 -21.50
C THR A 74 12.66 5.97 -21.16
N TYR A 75 13.01 6.13 -19.88
CA TYR A 75 14.39 6.33 -19.45
C TYR A 75 15.27 5.10 -19.65
N ASN A 76 14.73 3.89 -19.44
CA ASN A 76 15.43 2.66 -19.79
C ASN A 76 15.67 2.59 -21.31
N HIS A 77 14.63 2.85 -22.10
CA HIS A 77 14.70 2.75 -23.57
C HIS A 77 15.65 3.76 -24.20
N ILE A 78 15.61 5.03 -23.76
CA ILE A 78 16.39 6.11 -24.36
C ILE A 78 17.78 6.24 -23.74
N CYS A 79 17.90 6.09 -22.41
CA CYS A 79 19.14 6.38 -21.69
C CYS A 79 19.87 5.11 -21.21
N GLY A 80 19.30 3.92 -21.39
CA GLY A 80 19.92 2.66 -20.98
C GLY A 80 19.93 2.41 -19.46
N LEU A 81 19.23 3.23 -18.67
CA LEU A 81 19.19 3.07 -17.21
C LEU A 81 18.63 1.70 -16.81
N SER A 82 19.33 0.97 -15.94
CA SER A 82 18.85 -0.30 -15.40
C SER A 82 17.76 -0.04 -14.37
N LEU A 83 16.51 -0.29 -14.75
CA LEU A 83 15.32 0.07 -13.97
C LEU A 83 14.42 -1.15 -13.75
N THR A 84 14.03 -1.39 -12.50
CA THR A 84 13.06 -2.43 -12.13
C THR A 84 11.87 -1.81 -11.39
N GLY A 85 10.67 -1.96 -11.92
CA GLY A 85 9.44 -1.50 -11.27
C GLY A 85 8.85 -2.57 -10.34
N LEU A 86 8.62 -2.23 -9.07
CA LEU A 86 7.91 -3.08 -8.11
C LEU A 86 6.55 -2.49 -7.79
N GLN A 87 5.48 -3.20 -8.15
CA GLN A 87 4.11 -2.82 -7.80
C GLN A 87 3.77 -3.36 -6.42
N PHE A 88 3.93 -2.52 -5.39
CA PHE A 88 3.59 -2.91 -4.03
C PHE A 88 2.07 -3.07 -3.88
N LEU A 89 1.66 -4.29 -3.55
CA LEU A 89 0.31 -4.60 -3.09
C LEU A 89 0.22 -4.26 -1.61
N LEU A 90 -0.25 -3.06 -1.30
CA LEU A 90 -0.68 -2.77 0.05
C LEU A 90 -2.01 -3.48 0.28
N PHE A 91 -2.16 -4.16 1.42
CA PHE A 91 -3.45 -4.64 1.92
C PHE A 91 -4.30 -3.40 2.27
N ASN A 92 -4.80 -2.73 1.22
CA ASN A 92 -5.50 -1.45 1.26
C ASN A 92 -6.94 -1.63 0.80
N GLY A 93 -7.59 -2.69 1.25
CA GLY A 93 -9.05 -2.65 1.31
C GLY A 93 -9.48 -1.42 2.12
N PRO A 94 -10.59 -0.75 1.79
CA PRO A 94 -11.05 0.45 2.50
C PRO A 94 -11.10 0.27 4.02
N ILE A 95 -11.39 -0.96 4.45
CA ILE A 95 -11.41 -1.39 5.85
C ILE A 95 -10.03 -1.32 6.51
N TRP A 96 -8.96 -1.72 5.83
CA TRP A 96 -7.61 -1.77 6.41
C TRP A 96 -6.97 -0.38 6.54
N ARG A 97 -7.19 0.53 5.59
CA ARG A 97 -6.75 1.94 5.72
C ARG A 97 -7.34 2.57 6.98
N ILE A 98 -8.62 2.33 7.22
CA ILE A 98 -9.30 2.85 8.41
C ILE A 98 -8.85 2.08 9.66
N PHE A 99 -8.64 0.76 9.55
CA PHE A 99 -8.11 -0.07 10.62
C PHE A 99 -6.76 0.46 11.12
N PHE A 100 -5.79 0.76 10.26
CA PHE A 100 -4.48 1.31 10.66
C PHE A 100 -4.57 2.71 11.29
N SER A 101 -5.39 3.60 10.71
CA SER A 101 -5.59 4.96 11.24
C SER A 101 -6.21 4.96 12.64
N LEU A 102 -7.16 4.06 12.89
CA LEU A 102 -7.78 3.88 14.20
C LEU A 102 -6.90 3.09 15.17
N PHE A 103 -6.15 2.12 14.66
CA PHE A 103 -5.20 1.30 15.43
C PHE A 103 -4.27 2.16 16.28
N HIS A 104 -3.80 3.25 15.68
CA HIS A 104 -2.78 4.09 16.28
C HIS A 104 -3.27 4.76 17.58
N LYS A 105 -4.52 5.27 17.58
CA LYS A 105 -5.05 6.07 18.68
C LYS A 105 -5.70 5.25 19.78
N ASP A 106 -6.37 4.14 19.43
CA ASP A 106 -7.32 3.50 20.35
C ASP A 106 -6.73 2.30 21.11
N ILE A 107 -5.78 1.55 20.54
CA ILE A 107 -5.16 0.38 21.21
C ILE A 107 -4.39 0.79 22.47
N LEU A 108 -3.59 1.86 22.40
CA LEU A 108 -2.79 2.34 23.53
C LEU A 108 -3.63 2.95 24.65
N LYS A 109 -4.88 3.31 24.35
CA LYS A 109 -5.83 3.92 25.28
C LYS A 109 -6.85 2.92 25.82
N GLY A 110 -6.75 1.64 25.44
CA GLY A 110 -7.74 0.61 25.81
C GLY A 110 -9.16 0.94 25.31
N LYS A 111 -9.28 1.83 24.32
CA LYS A 111 -10.58 2.29 23.81
C LYS A 111 -11.14 1.27 22.83
N VAL A 112 -12.47 1.27 22.73
CA VAL A 112 -13.21 0.38 21.84
C VAL A 112 -12.84 0.69 20.39
N ILE A 113 -12.27 -0.29 19.67
CA ILE A 113 -11.84 -0.08 18.29
C ILE A 113 -13.08 -0.05 17.38
N PRO A 114 -13.29 1.02 16.59
CA PRO A 114 -14.30 1.02 15.54
C PRO A 114 -13.88 0.09 14.39
N VAL A 115 -14.71 -0.90 14.06
CA VAL A 115 -14.50 -1.73 12.86
C VAL A 115 -15.54 -1.37 11.82
N PHE A 116 -15.04 -0.96 10.65
CA PHE A 116 -15.83 -0.63 9.48
C PHE A 116 -16.06 -1.86 8.62
N GLU A 117 -17.30 -2.10 8.25
CA GLU A 117 -17.70 -3.23 7.42
C GLU A 117 -18.55 -2.76 6.25
N ALA A 118 -18.39 -3.42 5.10
CA ALA A 118 -19.43 -3.44 4.08
C ALA A 118 -20.65 -4.18 4.64
N ALA A 119 -21.87 -3.85 4.16
CA ALA A 119 -23.13 -4.29 4.78
C ALA A 119 -23.21 -5.81 5.11
N ASN A 120 -22.49 -6.66 4.36
CA ASN A 120 -22.50 -8.11 4.47
C ASN A 120 -21.14 -8.78 4.79
N ASP A 121 -20.07 -8.03 5.06
CA ASP A 121 -18.74 -8.62 5.37
C ASP A 121 -18.42 -8.58 6.87
N ARG A 122 -18.25 -9.75 7.50
CA ARG A 122 -17.93 -9.90 8.94
C ARG A 122 -16.46 -10.19 9.21
N THR A 123 -15.64 -10.33 8.17
CA THR A 123 -14.27 -10.86 8.24
C THR A 123 -13.37 -9.98 9.11
N ALA A 124 -13.46 -8.66 8.92
CA ALA A 124 -12.67 -7.69 9.67
C ALA A 124 -12.96 -7.72 11.18
N ARG A 125 -14.22 -7.86 11.58
CA ARG A 125 -14.62 -7.89 12.99
C ARG A 125 -14.18 -9.18 13.69
N THR A 126 -14.32 -10.31 13.02
CA THR A 126 -13.87 -11.61 13.54
C THR A 126 -12.36 -11.62 13.72
N ALA A 127 -11.60 -11.12 12.74
CA ALA A 127 -10.15 -10.98 12.83
C ALA A 127 -9.73 -10.03 13.95
N ALA A 128 -10.35 -8.84 14.04
CA ALA A 128 -10.03 -7.84 15.07
C ALA A 128 -10.30 -8.36 16.50
N ARG A 129 -11.46 -9.00 16.73
CA ARG A 129 -11.80 -9.61 18.03
C ARG A 129 -10.80 -10.70 18.42
N ARG A 130 -10.45 -11.59 17.48
CA ARG A 130 -9.56 -12.73 17.72
C ARG A 130 -8.12 -12.30 17.99
N LEU A 131 -7.61 -11.31 17.25
CA LEU A 131 -6.20 -10.92 17.31
C LEU A 131 -5.90 -9.94 18.43
N LEU A 132 -6.86 -9.07 18.77
CA LEU A 132 -6.60 -7.93 19.67
C LEU A 132 -7.19 -8.11 21.07
N LYS A 133 -8.11 -9.06 21.27
CA LYS A 133 -8.80 -9.29 22.55
C LYS A 133 -9.43 -8.03 23.17
N VAL A 134 -9.72 -6.99 22.38
CA VAL A 134 -10.38 -5.75 22.82
C VAL A 134 -11.86 -5.75 22.47
N LYS A 135 -12.66 -4.94 23.20
CA LYS A 135 -14.04 -4.63 22.79
C LYS A 135 -14.01 -3.89 21.45
N VAL A 136 -14.84 -4.32 20.51
CA VAL A 136 -14.96 -3.75 19.16
C VAL A 136 -16.36 -3.18 18.97
N ARG A 137 -16.48 -1.95 18.47
CA ARG A 137 -17.76 -1.32 18.10
C ARG A 137 -17.94 -1.40 16.59
N ARG A 138 -19.08 -1.94 16.15
CA ARG A 138 -19.43 -1.96 14.73
C ARG A 138 -19.76 -0.53 14.28
N MET A 139 -19.10 -0.06 13.21
CA MET A 139 -19.52 1.12 12.47
C MET A 139 -19.82 0.69 11.04
N VAL A 140 -21.04 0.89 10.57
CA VAL A 140 -21.40 0.59 9.18
C VAL A 140 -21.04 1.81 8.34
N MET A 141 -20.26 1.61 7.29
CA MET A 141 -19.95 2.65 6.31
C MET A 141 -20.15 2.10 4.90
N LYS A 142 -20.69 2.94 4.00
CA LYS A 142 -20.79 2.59 2.59
C LYS A 142 -19.37 2.55 1.99
N LEU A 143 -18.94 1.37 1.57
CA LEU A 143 -17.66 1.09 0.93
C LEU A 143 -17.93 0.55 -0.49
N PRO A 144 -17.02 0.76 -1.46
CA PRO A 144 -15.80 1.60 -1.41
C PRO A 144 -16.13 3.11 -1.39
N ARG A 145 -15.22 3.95 -0.89
CA ARG A 145 -15.31 5.40 -1.13
C ARG A 145 -14.81 5.73 -2.54
N ASN A 146 -15.12 6.92 -3.04
CA ASN A 146 -14.60 7.38 -4.33
C ASN A 146 -13.07 7.30 -4.35
N GLY A 147 -12.53 6.55 -5.31
CA GLY A 147 -11.09 6.33 -5.50
C GLY A 147 -10.49 5.15 -4.73
N ASP A 148 -11.29 4.42 -3.93
CA ASP A 148 -10.85 3.16 -3.33
C ASP A 148 -11.09 1.98 -4.31
N VAL A 149 -10.18 1.01 -4.31
CA VAL A 149 -10.31 -0.24 -5.07
C VAL A 149 -10.98 -1.30 -4.16
N SER A 150 -12.01 -1.98 -4.65
CA SER A 150 -12.85 -2.88 -3.85
C SER A 150 -12.11 -4.11 -3.31
N PHE A 151 -11.29 -4.76 -4.14
CA PHE A 151 -10.53 -5.95 -3.78
C PHE A 151 -9.14 -5.90 -4.43
N THR A 152 -8.12 -6.35 -3.69
CA THR A 152 -6.73 -6.33 -4.15
C THR A 152 -6.10 -7.71 -3.96
N HIS A 153 -6.04 -8.49 -5.04
CA HIS A 153 -5.34 -9.77 -5.08
C HIS A 153 -4.33 -9.71 -6.22
N ALA A 154 -3.06 -9.97 -5.95
CA ALA A 154 -2.01 -9.97 -6.97
C ALA A 154 -1.65 -11.39 -7.38
N ASN A 155 -1.47 -11.61 -8.67
CA ASN A 155 -0.83 -12.79 -9.20
C ASN A 155 0.68 -12.63 -9.03
N ILE A 156 1.27 -13.39 -8.12
CA ILE A 156 2.72 -13.32 -7.82
C ILE A 156 3.55 -14.28 -8.69
N SER A 157 3.01 -14.85 -9.76
CA SER A 157 3.71 -15.86 -10.57
C SER A 157 4.97 -15.30 -11.25
N LEU A 158 4.93 -14.04 -11.69
CA LEU A 158 6.08 -13.37 -12.31
C LEU A 158 7.23 -13.24 -11.32
N VAL A 159 7.00 -12.59 -10.17
CA VAL A 159 8.03 -12.37 -9.16
C VAL A 159 8.56 -13.69 -8.56
N ARG A 160 7.72 -14.73 -8.47
CA ARG A 160 8.15 -16.09 -8.10
C ARG A 160 9.16 -16.68 -9.08
N ARG A 161 8.94 -16.47 -10.38
CA ARG A 161 9.80 -17.00 -11.45
C ARG A 161 11.09 -16.20 -11.57
N GLU A 162 10.99 -14.87 -11.62
CA GLU A 162 12.14 -13.99 -11.90
C GLU A 162 13.03 -13.78 -10.68
N PHE A 163 12.46 -13.72 -9.47
CA PHE A 163 13.20 -13.39 -8.24
C PHE A 163 13.16 -14.49 -7.18
N GLY A 164 12.50 -15.62 -7.45
CA GLY A 164 12.33 -16.68 -6.45
C GLY A 164 11.48 -16.25 -5.24
N TYR A 165 10.74 -15.16 -5.32
CA TYR A 165 10.00 -14.59 -4.18
C TYR A 165 8.94 -15.55 -3.66
N ARG A 166 9.03 -15.96 -2.38
CA ARG A 166 8.08 -16.85 -1.73
C ARG A 166 7.66 -16.25 -0.38
N PRO A 167 6.47 -15.65 -0.26
CA PRO A 167 6.02 -15.12 1.03
C PRO A 167 5.80 -16.28 2.01
N THR A 168 6.50 -16.24 3.15
CA THR A 168 6.44 -17.27 4.20
C THR A 168 5.66 -16.84 5.44
N THR A 169 5.46 -15.53 5.62
CA THR A 169 4.72 -14.99 6.77
C THR A 169 3.24 -14.89 6.42
N ASP A 170 2.42 -15.70 7.10
CA ASP A 170 0.97 -15.61 7.00
C ASP A 170 0.43 -14.34 7.69
N LEU A 171 -0.82 -13.98 7.36
CA LEU A 171 -1.47 -12.76 7.86
C LEU A 171 -1.54 -12.72 9.40
N GLN A 172 -1.84 -13.84 10.05
CA GLN A 172 -1.96 -13.90 11.51
C GLN A 172 -0.61 -13.66 12.18
N THR A 173 0.45 -14.31 11.67
CA THR A 173 1.82 -14.11 12.16
C THR A 173 2.28 -12.67 11.94
N GLY A 174 2.02 -12.09 10.76
CA GLY A 174 2.35 -10.70 10.44
C GLY A 174 1.66 -9.71 11.37
N LEU A 175 0.35 -9.86 11.60
CA LEU A 175 -0.41 -9.00 12.49
C LEU A 175 0.05 -9.10 13.95
N LYS A 176 0.37 -10.30 14.44
CA LYS A 176 0.93 -10.47 15.79
C LYS A 176 2.27 -9.75 15.97
N LYS A 177 3.17 -9.87 14.99
CA LYS A 177 4.47 -9.17 15.01
C LYS A 177 4.29 -7.65 14.97
N PHE A 178 3.39 -7.17 14.12
CA PHE A 178 3.05 -5.74 14.03
C PHE A 178 2.53 -5.19 15.36
N VAL A 179 1.53 -5.84 15.98
CA VAL A 179 0.98 -5.43 17.28
C VAL A 179 2.06 -5.40 18.37
N ARG A 180 2.92 -6.43 18.42
CA ARG A 180 4.03 -6.49 19.39
C ARG A 180 4.99 -5.32 19.24
N TRP A 181 5.45 -5.07 18.02
CA TRP A 181 6.33 -3.94 17.73
C TRP A 181 5.65 -2.61 18.09
N TYR A 182 4.40 -2.45 17.68
CA TYR A 182 3.63 -1.23 17.89
C TYR A 182 3.49 -0.88 19.39
N VAL A 183 3.13 -1.87 20.21
CA VAL A 183 3.03 -1.70 21.67
C VAL A 183 4.41 -1.44 22.28
N SER A 184 5.46 -2.11 21.82
CA SER A 184 6.82 -1.85 22.31
C SER A 184 7.28 -0.43 22.02
N TYR A 185 7.05 0.07 20.81
CA TYR A 185 7.53 1.38 20.36
C TYR A 185 6.75 2.53 20.99
N TYR A 186 5.42 2.46 20.97
CA TYR A 186 4.56 3.54 21.47
C TYR A 186 4.08 3.37 22.91
N GLY A 187 4.13 2.15 23.46
CA GLY A 187 3.73 1.87 24.84
C GLY A 187 4.82 2.14 25.88
N ALA A 188 6.09 2.20 25.47
CA ALA A 188 7.22 2.49 26.36
C ALA A 188 7.25 3.94 26.87
N GLY A 189 6.59 4.89 26.19
CA GLY A 189 6.51 6.30 26.59
C GLY A 189 5.56 6.62 27.74
N LYS A 190 5.02 5.63 28.46
CA LYS A 190 4.11 5.83 29.63
C LYS A 190 4.78 5.62 30.99
N LYS A 191 6.12 5.54 31.06
CA LYS A 191 6.87 5.33 32.31
C LYS A 191 7.77 6.50 32.74
N SER A 192 7.50 7.72 32.29
CA SER A 192 8.07 8.94 32.85
C SER A 192 6.94 9.92 33.08
N ASP A 193 6.56 10.07 34.35
CA ASP A 193 5.81 11.17 35.00
C ASP A 193 4.95 10.57 36.13
N GLN A 194 5.65 10.17 37.19
CA GLN A 194 5.16 10.17 38.58
C GLN A 194 6.21 10.86 39.43
#